data_AF-A0A926AUT2-F1
#
_entry.id   AF-A0A926AUT2-F1
#
_cell.length_a   1.000
_cell.length_b   1.000
_cell.length_c   1.000
_cell.angle_alpha   90.00
_cell.angle_beta   90.00
_cell.angle_gamma   90.00
#
_symmetry.space_group_name_H-M   'P 1'
#
loop_
_entity.id
_entity.type
_entity.pdbx_description
1 polymer ?
#
loop_
_entity_poly.entity_id
_entity_poly.type
_entity_poly.pdbx_seq_one_letter_code
_entity_poly.pdbx_strand_id
1 'polypeptide(L)'
;IYSNSKPKLNMCLPPLSWQTYDVEFTCAKFDAEGKVTAPGKVTMKHNGVVIHDALELKTTPGGGRSDQKPGALFLQDHGDPVRFRNIWIIEKK
;
A
#
# COMPACT_ATOMS: atom_id res chain seq x y z
N ILE A 1 -0.06 7.25 -2.71
CA ILE A 1 -0.82 6.96 -1.47
C ILE A 1 -2.04 7.87 -1.41
N TYR A 2 -3.23 7.28 -1.34
CA TYR A 2 -4.51 8.00 -1.40
C TYR A 2 -4.53 9.22 -0.47
N SER A 3 -4.78 10.40 -1.04
CA SER A 3 -4.79 11.73 -0.41
C SER A 3 -3.51 12.19 0.31
N ASN A 4 -2.46 11.37 0.38
CA ASN A 4 -1.22 11.68 1.13
C ASN A 4 0.00 11.91 0.24
N SER A 5 0.12 11.22 -0.90
CA SER A 5 1.30 11.32 -1.75
C SER A 5 1.02 10.91 -3.19
N LYS A 6 1.47 11.72 -4.15
CA LYS A 6 1.43 11.42 -5.59
C LYS A 6 2.55 10.43 -5.95
N PRO A 7 2.34 9.50 -6.90
CA PRO A 7 3.43 8.66 -7.39
C PRO A 7 4.50 9.52 -8.08
N LYS A 8 5.77 9.09 -8.03
CA LYS A 8 6.88 9.76 -8.72
C LYS A 8 6.67 9.83 -10.24
N LEU A 9 6.02 8.82 -10.80
CA LEU A 9 5.74 8.68 -12.23
C LEU A 9 4.38 7.99 -12.43
N ASN A 10 3.65 8.39 -13.47
CA ASN A 10 2.51 7.64 -13.94
C ASN A 10 2.99 6.51 -14.86
N MET A 11 2.85 5.27 -14.39
CA MET A 11 3.27 4.07 -15.10
C MET A 11 2.08 3.20 -15.56
N CYS A 12 0.91 3.79 -15.76
CA CYS A 12 -0.25 3.05 -16.27
C CYS A 12 -0.03 2.59 -17.72
N LEU A 13 -0.25 1.31 -17.97
CA LEU A 13 -0.46 0.77 -19.32
C LEU A 13 -1.89 1.05 -19.82
N PRO A 14 -2.18 0.92 -21.13
CA PRO A 14 -3.53 1.08 -21.66
C PRO A 14 -4.59 0.19 -20.98
N PRO A 15 -5.88 0.56 -21.05
CA PRO A 15 -6.97 -0.25 -20.51
C PRO A 15 -6.93 -1.69 -20.98
N LEU A 16 -7.40 -2.61 -20.13
CA LEU A 16 -7.41 -4.07 -20.36
C LEU A 16 -6.01 -4.72 -20.44
N SER A 17 -4.94 -3.95 -20.27
CA SER A 17 -3.59 -4.49 -20.03
C SER A 17 -3.43 -4.83 -18.55
N TRP A 18 -2.73 -5.92 -18.27
CA TRP A 18 -2.38 -6.28 -16.90
C TRP A 18 -1.39 -5.27 -16.32
N GLN A 19 -1.73 -4.74 -15.15
CA GLN A 19 -0.84 -3.90 -14.35
C GLN A 19 -0.25 -4.76 -13.22
N THR A 20 1.03 -4.59 -12.92
CA THR A 20 1.68 -5.28 -11.79
C THR A 20 2.04 -4.30 -10.69
N TYR A 21 1.87 -4.75 -9.44
CA TYR A 21 2.34 -4.04 -8.26
C TYR A 21 3.27 -4.97 -7.48
N ASP A 22 4.45 -4.45 -7.16
CA ASP A 22 5.35 -5.04 -6.16
C ASP A 22 5.38 -4.10 -4.97
N VAL A 23 4.98 -4.58 -3.80
CA VAL A 23 4.83 -3.76 -2.59
C VAL A 23 5.66 -4.36 -1.46
N GLU A 24 6.65 -3.59 -1.01
CA GLU A 24 7.33 -3.84 0.26
C GLU A 24 6.71 -2.94 1.33
N PHE A 25 6.12 -3.56 2.34
CA PHE A 25 5.47 -2.86 3.44
C PHE A 25 6.17 -3.16 4.76
N THR A 26 6.35 -2.13 5.59
CA THR A 26 6.80 -2.23 6.97
C THR A 26 5.72 -1.66 7.87
N CYS A 27 5.25 -2.45 8.84
CA CYS A 27 4.25 -2.01 9.81
C CYS A 27 4.77 -0.86 10.67
N ALA A 28 3.85 0.04 11.07
CA ALA A 28 4.15 1.03 12.10
C ALA A 28 4.44 0.34 13.45
N LYS A 29 5.29 0.96 14.26
CA LYS A 29 5.53 0.57 15.65
C LYS A 29 4.90 1.57 16.58
N PHE A 30 4.45 1.06 17.73
CA PHE A 30 3.79 1.85 18.74
C PHE A 30 4.38 1.55 20.12
N ASP A 31 4.27 2.49 21.05
CA ASP A 31 4.56 2.27 22.45
C ASP A 31 3.34 1.70 23.20
N ALA A 32 3.54 1.44 24.51
CA ALA A 32 2.51 0.92 25.40
C ALA A 32 1.31 1.86 25.58
N GLU A 33 1.49 3.16 25.30
CA GLU A 33 0.46 4.20 25.45
C GLU A 33 -0.35 4.39 24.15
N GLY A 34 0.01 3.69 23.07
CA GLY A 34 -0.71 3.81 21.81
C GLY A 34 -0.06 4.74 20.79
N LYS A 35 1.04 5.41 21.13
CA LYS A 35 1.66 6.42 20.28
C LYS A 35 2.64 5.79 19.30
N VAL A 36 2.61 6.28 18.06
CA VAL A 36 3.52 5.83 16.99
C VAL A 36 4.96 6.19 17.36
N THR A 37 5.83 5.18 17.44
CA THR A 37 7.28 5.33 17.67
C THR A 37 8.09 5.19 16.38
N ALA A 38 7.57 4.47 15.39
CA ALA A 38 8.09 4.44 14.03
C ALA A 38 6.93 4.35 13.03
N PRO A 39 6.83 5.26 12.05
CA PRO A 39 5.76 5.22 11.06
C PRO A 39 5.88 3.98 10.16
N GLY A 40 4.73 3.50 9.68
CA GLY A 40 4.72 2.47 8.64
C GLY A 40 5.37 3.00 7.37
N LYS A 41 5.97 2.12 6.59
CA LYS A 41 6.77 2.49 5.42
C LYS A 41 6.41 1.62 4.23
N VAL A 42 6.44 2.21 3.04
CA VAL A 42 6.19 1.47 1.79
C VAL A 42 7.19 1.82 0.70
N THR A 43 7.67 0.78 0.03
CA THR A 43 8.28 0.88 -1.31
C THR A 43 7.35 0.17 -2.28
N MET A 44 6.97 0.86 -3.36
CA MET A 44 6.01 0.34 -4.33
C MET A 44 6.54 0.53 -5.75
N LYS A 45 6.49 -0.56 -6.51
CA LYS A 45 6.71 -0.55 -7.95
C LYS A 45 5.38 -0.73 -8.68
N HIS A 46 5.21 -0.04 -9.79
CA HIS A 46 4.12 -0.23 -10.73
C HIS A 46 4.74 -0.56 -12.09
N ASN A 47 4.43 -1.74 -12.61
CA ASN A 47 5.02 -2.27 -13.86
C ASN A 47 6.56 -2.25 -13.83
N GLY A 48 7.15 -2.69 -12.72
CA GLY A 48 8.61 -2.77 -12.52
C GLY A 48 9.31 -1.46 -12.16
N VAL A 49 8.62 -0.32 -12.22
CA VAL A 49 9.21 1.01 -11.93
C VAL A 49 8.81 1.49 -10.55
N VAL A 50 9.78 1.96 -9.76
CA VAL A 50 9.54 2.51 -8.42
C VAL A 50 8.74 3.81 -8.51
N ILE A 51 7.53 3.81 -7.91
CA ILE A 51 6.63 4.97 -7.87
C ILE A 51 6.47 5.56 -6.46
N HIS A 52 6.75 4.77 -5.43
CA HIS A 52 7.00 5.24 -4.06
C HIS A 52 8.23 4.50 -3.54
N ASP A 53 9.11 5.23 -2.88
CA ASP A 53 10.38 4.71 -2.41
C ASP A 53 10.51 5.07 -0.94
N ALA A 54 10.58 4.05 -0.09
CA ALA A 54 10.83 4.24 1.33
C ALA A 54 9.89 5.28 1.99
N LEU A 55 8.64 5.37 1.50
CA LEU A 55 7.72 6.44 1.88
C LEU A 55 7.08 6.13 3.23
N GLU A 56 7.20 7.05 4.18
CA GLU A 56 6.48 7.00 5.45
C GLU A 56 4.98 7.23 5.23
N LEU A 57 4.17 6.40 5.87
CA LEU A 57 2.73 6.39 5.72
C LEU A 57 2.05 7.20 6.81
N LYS A 58 1.02 7.92 6.40
CA LYS A 58 0.05 8.59 7.26
C LYS A 58 -1.31 7.93 7.05
N THR A 59 -2.20 8.08 8.03
CA THR A 59 -3.58 7.61 7.93
C THR A 59 -4.24 8.16 6.67
N THR A 60 -4.98 7.31 5.95
CA THR A 60 -5.76 7.71 4.77
C THR A 60 -7.23 7.87 5.16
N PRO A 61 -8.01 8.72 4.46
CA PRO A 61 -9.43 8.94 4.78
C PRO A 61 -10.35 7.70 4.69
N GLY A 62 -9.88 6.58 4.13
CA GLY A 62 -10.61 5.30 4.04
C GLY A 62 -10.06 4.19 4.94
N GLY A 63 -9.01 4.46 5.72
CA GLY A 63 -8.43 3.50 6.65
C GLY A 63 -9.22 3.46 7.97
N GLY A 64 -10.18 2.54 8.08
CA GLY A 64 -11.08 2.44 9.24
C GLY A 64 -10.47 1.83 10.51
N ARG A 65 -9.17 1.55 10.54
CA ARG A 65 -8.49 0.95 11.70
C ARG A 65 -7.25 1.75 12.07
N SER A 66 -7.25 2.27 13.29
CA SER A 66 -6.10 2.88 13.96
C SER A 66 -5.51 1.95 15.03
N ASP A 67 -5.93 0.69 15.08
CA ASP A 67 -5.42 -0.27 16.04
C ASP A 67 -4.08 -0.86 15.60
N GLN A 68 -3.26 -1.24 16.57
CA GLN A 68 -1.89 -1.71 16.37
C GLN A 68 -1.82 -3.16 15.83
N LYS A 69 -2.95 -3.73 15.40
CA LYS A 69 -3.05 -5.16 15.12
C LYS A 69 -2.71 -5.44 13.66
N PRO A 70 -2.04 -6.57 13.37
CA PRO A 70 -1.92 -7.06 12.00
C PRO A 70 -3.29 -7.11 11.31
N GLY A 71 -3.35 -6.55 10.10
CA GLY A 71 -4.55 -6.53 9.27
C GLY A 71 -4.43 -7.46 8.07
N ALA A 72 -5.56 -7.76 7.44
CA ALA A 72 -5.59 -8.45 6.16
C ALA A 72 -5.27 -7.48 5.00
N LEU A 73 -4.89 -8.04 3.84
CA LEU A 73 -4.90 -7.32 2.57
C LEU A 73 -6.34 -7.18 2.08
N PHE A 74 -6.78 -5.96 1.83
CA PHE A 74 -8.09 -5.66 1.27
C PHE A 74 -7.95 -5.18 -0.19
N LEU A 75 -8.82 -5.67 -1.06
CA LEU A 75 -9.01 -5.17 -2.41
C LEU A 75 -10.32 -4.37 -2.42
N GLN A 76 -10.21 -3.05 -2.62
CA GLN A 76 -11.37 -2.17 -2.57
C GLN A 76 -12.18 -2.26 -3.87
N ASP A 77 -13.50 -2.31 -3.73
CA ASP A 77 -14.47 -2.15 -4.82
C ASP A 77 -15.02 -0.72 -4.79
N HIS A 78 -15.08 -0.08 -5.96
CA HIS A 78 -15.63 1.25 -6.16
C HIS A 78 -16.74 1.26 -7.23
N GLY A 79 -17.30 0.09 -7.57
CA GLY A 79 -18.36 -0.09 -8.57
C GLY A 79 -17.84 -0.38 -9.98
N ASP A 80 -16.53 -0.37 -10.19
CA ASP A 80 -15.90 -0.60 -11.49
C ASP A 80 -15.52 -2.09 -11.69
N PRO A 81 -15.74 -2.65 -12.89
CA PRO A 81 -15.37 -4.03 -13.17
C PRO A 81 -13.84 -4.19 -13.25
N VAL A 82 -13.23 -4.61 -12.14
CA VAL A 82 -11.80 -4.94 -12.06
C VAL A 82 -11.62 -6.47 -11.96
N ARG A 83 -10.48 -6.98 -12.45
CA ARG A 83 -10.08 -8.39 -12.30
C ARG A 83 -8.68 -8.44 -11.71
N PHE A 84 -8.48 -9.38 -10.78
CA PHE A 84 -7.20 -9.61 -10.13
C PHE A 84 -6.72 -11.03 -10.42
N ARG A 85 -5.39 -11.21 -10.48
CA ARG A 85 -4.73 -12.51 -10.56
C ARG A 85 -3.36 -12.42 -9.88
N ASN A 86 -2.73 -13.56 -9.63
CA ASN A 86 -1.32 -13.61 -9.22
C ASN A 86 -1.06 -12.77 -7.94
N ILE A 87 -1.87 -13.00 -6.90
CA ILE A 87 -1.72 -12.34 -5.60
C ILE A 87 -1.12 -13.34 -4.62
N TRP A 88 0.01 -12.98 -4.05
CA TRP A 88 0.65 -13.71 -2.95
C TRP A 88 1.26 -12.70 -1.98
N ILE A 89 1.47 -13.15 -0.74
CA ILE A 89 2.11 -12.37 0.31
C ILE A 89 3.19 -13.25 0.92
N ILE A 90 4.37 -12.67 1.12
CA ILE A 90 5.49 -13.33 1.78
C ILE A 90 5.87 -12.46 2.97
N GLU A 91 5.92 -13.07 4.16
CA GLU A 91 6.41 -12.39 5.35
C GLU A 91 7.92 -12.15 5.23
N LYS A 92 8.33 -10.89 5.46
CA LYS A 92 9.74 -10.51 5.46
C LYS A 92 10.32 -10.84 6.84
N LYS A 93 11.29 -11.75 6.87
CA LYS A 93 12.05 -12.09 8.09
C LYS A 93 12.98 -10.96 8.52
#